data_AF-A0A935W7G0-F1
#
_entry.id   AF-A0A935W7G0-F1
#
_cell.length_a   1.000
_cell.length_b   1.000
_cell.length_c   1.000
_cell.angle_alpha   90.00
_cell.angle_beta   90.00
_cell.angle_gamma   90.00
#
_symmetry.space_group_name_H-M   'P 1'
#
loop_
_entity.id
_entity.type
_entity.pdbx_description
1 polymer ?
#
loop_
_entity_poly.entity_id
_entity_poly.type
_entity_poly.pdbx_seq_one_letter_code
_entity_poly.pdbx_strand_id
1 'polypeptide(L)'
;MNQQSLSTLIWSVADLLRGDFKQSEYGRVILPFTILRRLDCVLAPTKAAVLAEHKAKTEAGMPFEAFVLRQSCQTFYNVAPLDLPARMGDQDNLRPNLHSYIQAFAEDVSDIFEQLDFASTVE
;
A
#
# COMPACT_ATOMS: atom_id res chain seq x y z
N MET A 1 17.89 16.32 0.11
CA MET A 1 16.53 16.49 0.68
C MET A 1 16.69 16.77 2.17
N ASN A 2 16.11 17.85 2.68
CA ASN A 2 16.43 18.42 4.00
C ASN A 2 15.59 17.74 5.11
N GLN A 3 16.22 17.04 6.06
CA GLN A 3 15.53 16.25 7.11
C GLN A 3 14.52 17.07 7.94
N GLN A 4 14.79 18.36 8.16
CA GLN A 4 13.90 19.27 8.91
C GLN A 4 12.54 19.52 8.22
N SER A 5 12.49 19.41 6.90
CA SER A 5 11.24 19.58 6.14
C SER A 5 10.34 18.34 6.19
N LEU A 6 10.94 17.15 6.30
CA LEU A 6 10.20 15.89 6.45
C LEU A 6 9.56 15.75 7.84
N SER A 7 10.27 16.11 8.90
CA SER A 7 9.71 16.09 10.26
C SER A 7 8.53 17.05 10.39
N THR A 8 8.63 18.25 9.82
CA THR A 8 7.54 19.24 9.84
C THR A 8 6.31 18.74 9.07
N LEU A 9 6.50 18.09 7.91
CA LEU A 9 5.42 17.49 7.13
C LEU A 9 4.72 16.36 7.89
N ILE A 10 5.49 15.45 8.50
CA ILE A 10 4.94 14.33 9.30
C ILE A 10 4.13 14.88 10.49
N TRP A 11 4.63 15.90 11.18
CA TRP A 11 3.89 16.54 12.28
C TRP A 11 2.63 17.27 11.80
N SER A 12 2.64 17.94 10.64
CA SER A 12 1.42 18.57 10.09
C SER A 12 0.34 17.55 9.68
N VAL A 13 0.73 16.34 9.27
CA VAL A 13 -0.21 15.24 9.01
C VAL A 13 -0.70 14.65 10.34
N ALA A 14 0.16 14.54 11.35
CA ALA A 14 -0.24 14.08 12.69
C ALA A 14 -1.22 15.05 13.37
N ASP A 15 -1.20 16.34 13.03
CA ASP A 15 -2.21 17.29 13.49
C ASP A 15 -3.63 16.98 12.98
N LEU A 16 -3.78 16.28 11.84
CA LEU A 16 -5.08 15.80 11.36
C LEU A 16 -5.66 14.66 12.22
N LEU A 17 -4.82 13.96 12.99
CA LEU A 17 -5.23 12.90 13.92
C LEU A 17 -5.56 13.43 15.32
N ARG A 18 -5.39 14.74 15.53
CA ARG A 18 -5.49 15.38 16.84
C ARG A 18 -6.95 15.55 17.25
N GLY A 19 -7.43 14.66 18.10
CA GLY A 19 -8.80 14.65 18.62
C GLY A 19 -9.32 13.23 18.73
N ASP A 20 -9.31 12.51 17.60
CA ASP A 20 -9.83 11.14 17.50
C ASP A 20 -8.84 10.09 18.06
N PHE A 21 -7.53 10.40 18.07
CA PHE A 21 -6.49 9.49 18.55
C PHE A 21 -5.59 10.15 19.60
N LYS A 22 -5.10 9.36 20.56
CA LYS A 22 -4.07 9.81 21.50
C LYS A 22 -2.71 9.88 20.79
N GLN A 23 -1.82 10.73 21.28
CA GLN A 23 -0.46 10.85 20.73
C GLN A 23 0.33 9.53 20.76
N SER A 24 0.03 8.64 21.72
CA SER A 24 0.56 7.27 21.78
C SER A 24 0.05 6.35 20.67
N GLU A 25 -1.09 6.69 20.06
CA GLU A 25 -1.77 5.90 19.02
C GLU A 25 -1.44 6.38 17.61
N TYR A 26 -0.87 7.58 17.45
CA TYR A 26 -0.43 8.10 16.16
C TYR A 26 0.53 7.15 15.45
N GLY A 27 1.38 6.45 16.21
CA GLY A 27 2.27 5.43 15.65
C GLY A 27 1.51 4.28 14.99
N ARG A 28 0.36 3.87 15.54
CA ARG A 28 -0.47 2.80 14.96
C ARG A 28 -1.11 3.23 13.64
N VAL A 29 -1.42 4.52 13.50
CA VAL A 29 -2.00 5.06 12.26
C VAL A 29 -0.92 5.32 11.20
N ILE A 30 0.16 5.99 11.58
CA ILE A 30 1.19 6.43 10.63
C ILE A 30 2.02 5.26 10.10
N LEU A 31 2.32 4.27 10.94
CA LEU A 31 3.20 3.16 10.57
C LEU A 31 2.69 2.37 9.35
N PRO A 32 1.43 1.89 9.32
CA PRO A 32 0.89 1.20 8.14
C PRO A 32 0.95 2.05 6.86
N PHE A 33 0.60 3.33 6.91
CA PHE A 33 0.69 4.21 5.72
C PHE A 33 2.12 4.42 5.24
N THR A 34 3.09 4.52 6.17
CA THR A 34 4.50 4.64 5.79
C THR A 34 5.06 3.35 5.19
N ILE A 35 4.67 2.18 5.70
CA ILE A 35 5.00 0.88 5.12
C ILE A 35 4.38 0.75 3.73
N LEU A 36 3.08 1.05 3.60
CA LEU A 36 2.36 1.00 2.33
C LEU A 36 3.05 1.87 1.27
N ARG A 37 3.42 3.10 1.62
CA ARG A 37 4.14 3.99 0.71
C ARG A 37 5.52 3.46 0.35
N ARG A 38 6.24 2.85 1.29
CA ARG A 38 7.56 2.25 1.03
C ARG A 38 7.46 1.08 0.07
N LEU A 39 6.48 0.18 0.27
CA LEU A 39 6.23 -0.96 -0.61
C LEU A 39 5.86 -0.51 -2.03
N ASP A 40 4.97 0.48 -2.15
CA ASP A 40 4.58 1.07 -3.43
C ASP A 40 5.79 1.66 -4.17
N CYS A 41 6.68 2.39 -3.47
CA CYS A 41 7.91 2.92 -4.07
C CYS A 41 8.90 1.83 -4.53
N VAL A 42 8.97 0.70 -3.82
CA VAL A 42 9.85 -0.43 -4.20
C VAL A 42 9.30 -1.15 -5.44
N LEU A 43 7.98 -1.26 -5.57
CA LEU A 43 7.32 -1.91 -6.70
C LEU A 43 7.10 -0.98 -7.90
N ALA A 44 7.08 0.34 -7.71
CA ALA A 44 6.90 1.33 -8.79
C ALA A 44 7.73 1.06 -10.06
N PRO A 45 9.04 0.75 -10.00
CA PRO A 45 9.83 0.47 -11.21
C PRO A 45 9.45 -0.82 -11.93
N THR A 46 8.90 -1.83 -11.22
CA THR A 46 8.58 -3.16 -11.77
C THR A 46 7.08 -3.37 -12.01
N LYS A 47 6.23 -2.46 -11.53
CA LYS A 47 4.77 -2.56 -11.57
C LYS A 47 4.19 -2.77 -12.96
N ALA A 48 4.64 -2.00 -13.95
CA ALA A 48 4.15 -2.14 -15.32
C ALA A 48 4.42 -3.54 -15.90
N ALA A 49 5.58 -4.12 -15.58
CA ALA A 49 5.95 -5.45 -16.03
C ALA A 49 5.16 -6.54 -15.28
N VAL A 50 5.01 -6.40 -13.96
CA VAL A 50 4.19 -7.29 -13.13
C VAL A 50 2.74 -7.33 -13.59
N LEU A 51 2.13 -6.18 -13.90
CA LEU A 51 0.75 -6.11 -14.38
C LEU A 51 0.57 -6.73 -15.77
N ALA A 52 1.51 -6.51 -16.68
CA ALA A 52 1.49 -7.13 -18.00
C ALA A 52 1.57 -8.65 -17.92
N GLU A 53 2.43 -9.17 -17.04
CA GLU A 53 2.60 -10.60 -16.83
C GLU A 53 1.41 -11.23 -16.11
N HIS A 54 0.87 -10.55 -15.08
CA HIS A 54 -0.36 -10.95 -14.42
C HIS A 54 -1.52 -11.09 -15.41
N LYS A 55 -1.71 -10.09 -16.29
CA LYS A 55 -2.75 -10.12 -17.32
C LYS A 55 -2.57 -11.28 -18.30
N ALA A 56 -1.36 -11.46 -18.83
CA ALA A 56 -1.06 -12.53 -19.79
C ALA A 56 -1.27 -13.93 -19.20
N LYS A 57 -0.90 -14.15 -17.93
CA LYS A 57 -1.08 -15.44 -17.25
C LYS A 57 -2.53 -15.71 -16.85
N THR A 58 -3.25 -14.68 -16.44
CA THR A 58 -4.69 -14.76 -16.14
C THR A 58 -5.50 -15.12 -17.38
N GLU A 59 -5.21 -14.48 -18.52
CA GLU A 59 -5.85 -14.81 -19.81
C GLU A 59 -5.52 -16.24 -20.28
N ALA A 60 -4.34 -16.75 -19.92
CA ALA A 60 -3.91 -18.12 -20.22
C ALA A 60 -4.40 -19.17 -19.21
N GLY A 61 -5.10 -18.78 -18.13
CA GLY A 61 -5.55 -19.69 -17.07
C GLY A 61 -4.41 -20.37 -16.28
N MET A 62 -3.23 -19.75 -16.24
CA MET A 62 -2.04 -20.27 -15.55
C MET A 62 -1.84 -19.60 -14.18
N PRO A 63 -1.21 -20.28 -13.21
CA PRO A 63 -0.80 -19.65 -11.97
C PRO A 63 0.20 -18.53 -12.25
N PHE A 64 -0.11 -17.30 -11.81
CA PHE A 64 0.67 -16.11 -12.10
C PHE A 64 1.72 -15.79 -11.02
N GLU A 65 1.53 -16.25 -9.78
CA GLU A 65 2.29 -15.88 -8.58
C GLU A 65 3.81 -15.99 -8.77
N ALA A 66 4.30 -17.13 -9.26
CA ALA A 66 5.72 -17.35 -9.49
C ALA A 66 6.32 -16.43 -10.57
N PHE A 67 5.51 -16.05 -11.57
CA PHE A 67 5.93 -15.17 -12.65
C PHE A 67 5.98 -13.72 -12.20
N VAL A 68 4.94 -13.24 -11.51
CA VAL A 68 4.90 -11.88 -10.98
C VAL A 68 5.98 -11.65 -9.92
N LEU A 69 6.30 -12.66 -9.09
CA LEU A 69 7.43 -12.60 -8.14
C LEU A 69 8.75 -12.41 -8.89
N ARG A 70 9.00 -13.23 -9.92
CA ARG A 70 10.22 -13.11 -10.73
C ARG A 70 10.32 -11.73 -11.40
N GLN A 71 9.22 -11.20 -11.88
CA GLN A 71 9.18 -9.92 -12.58
C GLN A 71 9.24 -8.71 -11.64
N SER A 72 8.78 -8.87 -10.40
CA SER A 72 8.90 -7.86 -9.36
C SER A 72 10.35 -7.67 -8.87
N CYS A 73 11.22 -8.67 -9.07
CA CYS A 73 12.56 -8.75 -8.49
C CYS A 73 12.59 -8.60 -6.95
N GLN A 74 11.46 -8.90 -6.29
CA GLN A 74 11.29 -8.81 -4.84
C GLN A 74 10.68 -10.11 -4.30
N THR A 75 10.61 -10.25 -2.98
CA THR A 75 9.92 -11.37 -2.30
C THR A 75 8.41 -11.16 -2.23
N PHE A 76 7.89 -10.05 -2.73
CA PHE A 76 6.48 -9.69 -2.71
C PHE A 76 6.08 -8.97 -4.01
N TYR A 77 4.80 -9.00 -4.35
CA TYR A 77 4.26 -8.34 -5.53
C TYR A 77 2.95 -7.62 -5.19
N ASN A 78 2.49 -6.77 -6.12
CA ASN A 78 1.16 -6.17 -6.07
C ASN A 78 0.54 -6.22 -7.47
N VAL A 79 -0.68 -6.73 -7.57
CA VAL A 79 -1.44 -6.86 -8.84
C VAL A 79 -2.54 -5.80 -8.98
N ALA A 80 -2.54 -4.76 -8.14
CA ALA A 80 -3.51 -3.69 -8.24
C ALA A 80 -3.25 -2.87 -9.52
N PRO A 81 -4.26 -2.70 -10.40
CA PRO A 81 -4.09 -2.03 -11.69
C PRO A 81 -3.86 -0.51 -11.58
N LEU A 82 -4.04 0.09 -10.41
CA LEU A 82 -3.92 1.54 -10.18
C LEU A 82 -2.88 1.84 -9.10
N ASP A 83 -2.17 2.95 -9.27
CA ASP A 83 -1.28 3.52 -8.26
C ASP A 83 -2.09 4.19 -7.15
N LEU A 84 -1.61 4.11 -5.91
CA LEU A 84 -2.15 4.82 -4.75
C LEU A 84 -2.58 6.28 -5.05
N PRO A 85 -1.75 7.12 -5.70
CA PRO A 85 -2.14 8.48 -6.07
C PRO A 85 -3.35 8.57 -7.01
N ALA A 86 -3.56 7.59 -7.90
CA ALA A 86 -4.72 7.58 -8.80
C ALA A 86 -6.02 7.23 -8.04
N ARG A 87 -5.94 6.41 -6.99
CA ARG A 87 -7.08 6.03 -6.14
C ARG A 87 -7.41 7.04 -5.04
N MET A 88 -6.44 7.85 -4.60
CA MET A 88 -6.71 8.94 -3.64
C MET A 88 -7.57 10.08 -4.21
N GLY A 89 -7.78 10.13 -5.53
CA GLY A 89 -8.65 11.12 -6.18
C GLY A 89 -10.15 10.86 -5.98
N ASP A 90 -10.53 9.62 -5.67
CA ASP A 90 -11.93 9.22 -5.45
C ASP A 90 -12.23 9.20 -3.95
N GLN A 91 -12.56 10.38 -3.41
CA GLN A 91 -12.79 10.59 -1.97
C GLN A 91 -13.95 9.76 -1.43
N ASP A 92 -14.98 9.54 -2.25
CA ASP A 92 -16.19 8.79 -1.85
C ASP A 92 -15.92 7.29 -1.68
N ASN A 93 -14.91 6.75 -2.39
CA ASN A 93 -14.55 5.32 -2.35
C ASN A 93 -13.17 5.05 -1.74
N LEU A 94 -12.62 5.99 -0.95
CA LEU A 94 -11.28 5.83 -0.35
C LEU A 94 -11.11 4.50 0.40
N ARG A 95 -12.05 4.18 1.30
CA ARG A 95 -12.02 2.95 2.11
C ARG A 95 -11.99 1.67 1.27
N PRO A 96 -12.97 1.40 0.39
CA PRO A 96 -12.94 0.19 -0.44
C PRO A 96 -11.73 0.18 -1.38
N ASN A 97 -11.33 1.33 -1.92
CA ASN A 97 -10.14 1.43 -2.78
C ASN A 97 -8.85 1.05 -2.07
N LEU A 98 -8.69 1.45 -0.81
CA LEU A 98 -7.54 1.15 0.04
C LEU A 98 -7.53 -0.33 0.45
N HIS A 99 -8.69 -0.85 0.85
CA HIS A 99 -8.85 -2.26 1.21
C HIS A 99 -8.52 -3.18 0.03
N SER A 100 -9.11 -2.92 -1.14
CA SER A 100 -8.80 -3.67 -2.36
C SER A 100 -7.35 -3.51 -2.82
N TYR A 101 -6.68 -2.41 -2.47
CA TYR A 101 -5.25 -2.23 -2.78
C TYR A 101 -4.36 -3.10 -1.88
N ILE A 102 -4.69 -3.21 -0.59
CA ILE A 102 -3.96 -4.06 0.36
C ILE A 102 -4.16 -5.54 0.01
N GLN A 103 -5.40 -5.94 -0.27
CA GLN A 103 -5.71 -7.31 -0.69
C GLN A 103 -5.07 -7.73 -2.02
N ALA A 104 -4.59 -6.77 -2.83
CA ALA A 104 -3.91 -7.03 -4.08
C ALA A 104 -2.39 -7.24 -3.91
N PHE A 105 -1.86 -7.14 -2.70
CA PHE A 105 -0.51 -7.58 -2.39
C PHE A 105 -0.44 -9.11 -2.22
N ALA A 106 0.79 -9.64 -2.23
CA ALA A 106 1.06 -11.00 -1.79
C ALA A 106 0.51 -11.25 -0.36
N GLU A 107 0.16 -12.51 -0.08
CA GLU A 107 -0.42 -12.97 1.20
C GLU A 107 0.42 -12.51 2.40
N ASP A 108 1.74 -12.72 2.36
CA ASP A 108 2.67 -12.30 3.41
C ASP A 108 2.55 -10.81 3.79
N VAL A 109 2.29 -9.94 2.81
CA VAL A 109 2.15 -8.50 3.04
C VAL A 109 0.78 -8.19 3.60
N SER A 110 -0.27 -8.84 3.11
CA SER A 110 -1.64 -8.70 3.63
C SER A 110 -1.69 -9.07 5.12
N ASP A 111 -1.06 -10.19 5.50
CA ASP A 111 -0.95 -10.65 6.89
C ASP A 111 -0.28 -9.63 7.81
N ILE A 112 0.76 -8.93 7.32
CA ILE A 112 1.41 -7.85 8.07
C ILE A 112 0.41 -6.71 8.35
N PHE A 113 -0.39 -6.32 7.36
CA PHE A 113 -1.38 -5.26 7.53
C PHE A 113 -2.55 -5.68 8.44
N GLU A 114 -2.90 -6.97 8.47
CA GLU A 114 -3.85 -7.52 9.44
C GLU A 114 -3.30 -7.45 10.87
N GLN A 115 -2.05 -7.85 11.09
CA GLN A 115 -1.39 -7.77 12.40
C GLN A 115 -1.22 -6.32 12.90
N LEU A 116 -1.17 -5.36 11.98
CA LEU A 116 -1.08 -3.94 12.30
C LEU A 116 -2.43 -3.28 12.63
N ASP A 117 -3.53 -4.04 12.65
CA ASP A 117 -4.89 -3.53 12.85
C ASP A 117 -5.25 -2.42 11.85
N PHE A 118 -4.79 -2.54 10.59
CA PHE A 118 -5.00 -1.47 9.62
C PHE A 118 -6.48 -1.24 9.30
N ALA A 119 -7.28 -2.31 9.24
CA ALA A 119 -8.71 -2.21 8.99
C ALA A 119 -9.43 -1.36 10.06
N SER A 120 -9.07 -1.53 11.32
CA SER A 120 -9.59 -0.78 12.47
C SER A 120 -9.20 0.70 12.45
N THR A 121 -8.12 1.05 11.75
CA THR A 121 -7.65 2.44 11.61
C THR A 121 -8.43 3.22 10.55
N VAL A 122 -9.05 2.51 9.60
CA VAL A 122 -9.78 3.08 8.45
C VAL A 122 -11.30 2.89 8.64
N GLU A 123 -11.73 2.57 9.87
CA GLU A 123 -13.13 2.30 10.24
C GLU A 123 -14.00 3.55 10.39
#